data_AF-A0A8T1S8Q6-F1
#
_entry.id   AF-A0A8T1S8Q6-F1
#
_cell.length_a   1.000
_cell.length_b   1.000
_cell.length_c   1.000
_cell.angle_alpha   90.00
_cell.angle_beta   90.00
_cell.angle_gamma   90.00
#
_symmetry.space_group_name_H-M   'P 1'
#
loop_
_entity.id
_entity.type
_entity.pdbx_description
1 polymer ?
#
loop_
_entity_poly.entity_id
_entity_poly.type
_entity_poly.pdbx_seq_one_letter_code
_entity_poly.pdbx_strand_id
1 'polypeptide(L)'
;DPNEDTEWNDILRDFGILPPKDEPKDETEEMVFRLQKEAEVNLERMTLKELNEAEDDFDEDDMKALEMYRQQRLQEWKILQKRQKYGELREISGEQYVKEVTKLRRMCGL
;
A
#
# COMPACT_ATOMS: atom_id res chain seq x y z
N ASP A 1 -9.63 10.98 -12.61
CA ASP A 1 -10.23 9.78 -13.22
C ASP A 1 -11.75 9.87 -13.03
N PRO A 2 -12.61 9.54 -14.03
CA PRO A 2 -14.07 9.53 -13.83
C PRO A 2 -14.54 8.57 -12.71
N ASN A 3 -13.68 7.64 -12.29
CA ASN A 3 -13.90 6.72 -11.18
C ASN A 3 -13.04 7.03 -9.94
N GLU A 4 -12.41 8.20 -9.85
CA GLU A 4 -11.60 8.56 -8.68
C GLU A 4 -12.50 8.88 -7.49
N ASP A 5 -12.58 7.92 -6.57
CA ASP A 5 -13.17 8.13 -5.26
C ASP A 5 -12.25 9.06 -4.45
N THR A 6 -12.81 10.14 -3.90
CA THR A 6 -12.02 11.20 -3.23
C THR A 6 -12.07 11.07 -1.71
N GLU A 7 -11.12 11.67 -1.02
CA GLU A 7 -11.09 11.72 0.46
C GLU A 7 -12.41 12.29 1.06
N TRP A 8 -13.11 13.15 0.32
CA TRP A 8 -14.42 13.65 0.71
C TRP A 8 -15.49 12.55 0.75
N ASN A 9 -15.44 11.60 -0.18
CA ASN A 9 -16.38 10.49 -0.19
C ASN A 9 -16.11 9.54 0.98
N ASP A 10 -14.84 9.33 1.36
CA ASP A 10 -14.49 8.53 2.54
C ASP A 10 -15.05 9.18 3.82
N ILE A 11 -14.91 10.51 3.97
CA ILE A 11 -15.56 11.27 5.06
C ILE A 11 -17.09 11.06 5.04
N LEU A 12 -17.72 11.10 3.86
CA LEU A 12 -19.17 10.88 3.75
C LEU A 12 -19.58 9.43 4.11
N ARG A 13 -18.72 8.43 3.88
CA ARG A 13 -18.93 7.05 4.33
C ARG A 13 -18.80 6.92 5.85
N ASP A 14 -17.84 7.62 6.46
CA ASP A 14 -17.70 7.67 7.93
C ASP A 14 -18.93 8.27 8.62
N PHE A 15 -19.57 9.27 7.98
CA PHE A 15 -20.85 9.82 8.42
C PHE A 15 -22.08 8.98 8.03
N GLY A 16 -21.89 7.84 7.34
CA GLY A 16 -22.96 6.94 6.93
C GLY A 16 -23.87 7.48 5.81
N ILE A 17 -23.43 8.54 5.11
CA ILE A 17 -24.18 9.16 4.00
C ILE A 17 -23.98 8.34 2.72
N LEU A 18 -22.79 7.79 2.52
CA LEU A 18 -22.48 6.84 1.45
C LEU A 18 -22.36 5.42 2.00
N PRO A 19 -22.70 4.37 1.20
CA PRO A 19 -22.43 2.98 1.56
C PRO A 19 -20.93 2.75 1.85
N PRO A 20 -20.53 1.72 2.61
CA PRO A 20 -19.12 1.36 2.76
C PRO A 20 -18.44 1.13 1.40
N LYS A 21 -17.16 1.46 1.30
CA LYS A 21 -16.38 1.21 0.10
C LYS A 21 -16.04 -0.26 0.02
N ASP A 22 -16.10 -0.83 -1.17
CA ASP A 22 -15.47 -2.13 -1.41
C ASP A 22 -13.97 -1.93 -1.23
N GLU A 23 -13.43 -2.40 -0.11
CA GLU A 23 -11.99 -2.40 0.10
C GLU A 23 -11.36 -3.23 -1.02
N PRO A 24 -10.42 -2.67 -1.81
CA PRO A 24 -9.64 -3.50 -2.71
C PRO A 24 -8.91 -4.49 -1.82
N LYS A 25 -9.25 -5.77 -1.95
CA LYS A 25 -8.49 -6.82 -1.29
C LYS A 25 -7.04 -6.62 -1.68
N ASP A 26 -6.17 -6.44 -0.69
CA ASP A 26 -4.75 -6.42 -0.97
C ASP A 26 -4.37 -7.84 -1.40
N GLU A 27 -4.35 -8.07 -2.71
CA GLU A 27 -4.02 -9.35 -3.31
C GLU A 27 -2.63 -9.84 -2.85
N THR A 28 -1.75 -8.91 -2.46
CA THR A 28 -0.43 -9.22 -1.92
C THR A 28 -0.52 -9.75 -0.50
N GLU A 29 -1.34 -9.15 0.37
CA GLU A 29 -1.56 -9.66 1.73
C GLU A 29 -2.25 -11.04 1.71
N GLU A 30 -3.25 -11.22 0.85
CA GLU A 30 -3.93 -12.51 0.71
C GLU A 30 -2.99 -13.59 0.15
N MET A 31 -2.10 -13.23 -0.79
CA MET A 31 -1.08 -14.14 -1.31
C MET A 31 -0.04 -14.51 -0.25
N VAL A 32 0.48 -13.53 0.50
CA VAL A 32 1.44 -13.78 1.60
C VAL A 32 0.82 -14.69 2.65
N PHE A 33 -0.44 -14.45 3.03
CA PHE A 33 -1.13 -15.29 4.00
C PHE A 33 -1.30 -16.74 3.52
N ARG A 34 -1.59 -16.95 2.23
CA ARG A 34 -1.64 -18.30 1.64
C ARG A 34 -0.28 -18.98 1.67
N LEU A 35 0.78 -18.28 1.24
CA LEU A 35 2.14 -18.82 1.25
C LEU A 35 2.60 -19.18 2.66
N GLN A 36 2.24 -18.38 3.65
CA GLN A 36 2.54 -18.66 5.05
C GLN A 36 1.85 -19.93 5.54
N LYS A 37 0.55 -20.10 5.23
CA LYS A 37 -0.18 -21.34 5.55
C LYS A 37 0.38 -22.57 4.84
N GLU A 38 0.78 -22.43 3.58
CA GLU A 38 1.39 -23.53 2.81
C GLU A 38 2.75 -23.91 3.42
N ALA A 39 3.56 -22.93 3.83
CA ALA A 39 4.80 -23.17 4.53
C ALA A 39 4.59 -23.89 5.87
N GLU A 40 3.61 -23.46 6.68
CA GLU A 40 3.26 -24.12 7.95
C GLU A 40 2.88 -25.60 7.74
N VAL A 41 2.00 -25.89 6.78
CA VAL A 41 1.58 -27.26 6.46
C VAL A 41 2.74 -28.11 5.95
N ASN A 42 3.67 -27.54 5.19
CA ASN A 42 4.85 -28.24 4.71
C ASN A 42 5.81 -28.57 5.86
N LEU A 43 6.03 -27.64 6.79
CA LEU A 43 6.89 -27.86 7.96
C LEU A 43 6.32 -28.94 8.90
N GLU A 44 5.01 -28.99 9.11
CA GLU A 44 4.35 -30.02 9.94
C GLU A 44 4.45 -31.43 9.36
N ARG A 45 4.65 -31.54 8.04
CA ARG A 45 4.74 -32.82 7.32
C ARG A 45 6.16 -33.37 7.24
N MET A 46 7.17 -32.55 7.52
CA MET A 46 8.58 -32.94 7.49
C MET A 46 8.97 -33.75 8.73
N THR A 47 9.90 -34.67 8.56
CA THR A 47 10.53 -35.40 9.65
C THR A 47 11.62 -34.55 10.31
N LEU A 48 12.01 -34.90 11.55
CA LEU A 48 13.07 -34.22 12.30
C LEU A 48 14.40 -34.10 11.51
N LYS A 49 14.71 -35.11 10.68
CA LYS A 49 15.93 -35.11 9.86
C LYS A 49 15.83 -34.12 8.70
N GLU A 50 14.69 -34.07 8.03
CA GLU A 50 14.44 -33.14 6.91
C GLU A 50 14.39 -31.69 7.41
N LEU A 51 13.82 -31.45 8.59
CA LEU A 51 13.85 -30.13 9.23
C LEU A 51 15.27 -29.66 9.55
N ASN A 52 16.13 -30.56 10.03
CA ASN A 52 17.52 -30.24 10.33
C ASN A 52 18.34 -29.96 9.07
N GLU A 53 18.03 -30.62 7.95
CA GLU A 53 18.70 -30.37 6.66
C GLU A 53 18.24 -29.03 6.06
N ALA A 54 16.95 -28.71 6.15
CA ALA A 54 16.41 -27.43 5.68
C ALA A 54 16.89 -26.19 6.47
N GLU A 55 17.33 -26.37 7.74
CA GLU A 55 17.93 -25.28 8.52
C GLU A 55 19.29 -24.84 7.93
N ASP A 56 20.05 -25.78 7.37
CA ASP A 56 21.37 -25.54 6.79
C ASP A 56 21.30 -25.04 5.32
N ASP A 57 20.14 -25.16 4.67
CA ASP A 57 19.91 -24.76 3.26
C ASP A 57 19.64 -23.25 3.08
N PHE A 58 19.55 -22.46 4.15
CA PHE A 58 19.33 -21.01 4.05
C PHE A 58 20.63 -20.30 3.65
N ASP A 59 20.77 -20.01 2.35
CA ASP A 59 22.06 -19.64 1.76
C ASP A 59 22.17 -18.15 1.36
N GLU A 60 23.25 -17.80 0.65
CA GLU A 60 23.48 -16.43 0.18
C GLU A 60 22.42 -15.94 -0.81
N ASP A 61 21.81 -16.85 -1.59
CA ASP A 61 20.78 -16.50 -2.56
C ASP A 61 19.45 -16.17 -1.84
N ASP A 62 19.11 -16.90 -0.78
CA ASP A 62 17.96 -16.57 0.08
C ASP A 62 18.10 -15.20 0.75
N MET A 63 19.29 -14.92 1.31
CA MET A 63 19.58 -13.61 1.92
C MET A 63 19.46 -12.48 0.89
N LYS A 64 19.95 -12.71 -0.33
CA LYS A 64 19.88 -11.73 -1.42
C LYS A 64 18.44 -11.50 -1.88
N ALA A 65 17.62 -12.54 -1.97
CA ALA A 65 16.21 -12.42 -2.32
C ALA A 65 15.44 -11.59 -1.27
N LEU A 66 15.69 -11.82 0.01
CA LEU A 66 15.08 -11.03 1.10
C LEU A 66 15.49 -9.56 1.04
N GLU A 67 16.77 -9.26 0.81
CA GLU A 67 17.23 -7.88 0.71
C GLU A 67 16.64 -7.18 -0.53
N MET A 68 16.56 -7.87 -1.67
CA MET A 68 15.91 -7.33 -2.86
C MET A 68 14.43 -6.99 -2.60
N TYR A 69 13.69 -7.88 -1.95
CA TYR A 69 12.29 -7.64 -1.60
C TYR A 69 12.15 -6.44 -0.64
N ARG A 70 13.01 -6.36 0.38
CA ARG A 70 13.06 -5.21 1.30
C ARG A 70 13.26 -3.90 0.55
N GLN A 71 14.22 -3.85 -0.36
CA GLN A 71 14.49 -2.65 -1.15
C GLN A 71 13.32 -2.28 -2.06
N GLN A 72 12.69 -3.27 -2.71
CA GLN A 72 11.51 -3.05 -3.55
C GLN A 72 10.37 -2.40 -2.76
N ARG A 73 10.00 -2.95 -1.60
CA ARG A 73 8.94 -2.41 -0.75
C ARG A 73 9.23 -1.00 -0.27
N LEU A 74 10.49 -0.71 0.10
CA LEU A 74 10.91 0.64 0.47
C LEU A 74 10.78 1.64 -0.69
N GLN A 75 11.05 1.20 -1.92
CA GLN A 75 10.87 2.05 -3.11
C GLN A 75 9.40 2.31 -3.39
N GLU A 76 8.55 1.29 -3.34
CA GLU A 76 7.09 1.41 -3.46
C GLU A 76 6.54 2.41 -2.43
N TRP A 77 6.95 2.28 -1.17
CA TRP A 77 6.55 3.18 -0.11
C TRP A 77 7.01 4.63 -0.34
N LYS A 78 8.26 4.84 -0.78
CA LYS A 78 8.76 6.17 -1.16
C LYS A 78 7.97 6.78 -2.31
N ILE A 79 7.54 5.98 -3.29
CA ILE A 79 6.72 6.45 -4.42
C ILE A 79 5.33 6.85 -3.92
N LEU A 80 4.71 6.04 -3.05
CA LEU A 80 3.42 6.33 -2.45
C LEU A 80 3.47 7.62 -1.62
N GLN A 81 4.50 7.80 -0.79
CA GLN A 81 4.69 9.05 -0.04
C GLN A 81 4.82 10.27 -0.96
N LYS A 82 5.55 10.15 -2.08
CA LYS A 82 5.65 11.26 -3.06
C LYS A 82 4.33 11.55 -3.78
N ARG A 83 3.44 10.56 -3.90
CA ARG A 83 2.11 10.74 -4.49
C ARG A 83 1.13 11.41 -3.53
N GLN A 84 1.30 11.23 -2.22
CA GLN A 84 0.56 11.97 -1.20
C GLN A 84 1.02 13.44 -1.19
N LYS A 85 0.46 14.23 -2.12
CA LYS A 85 0.73 15.68 -2.24
C LYS A 85 -0.05 16.53 -1.23
N TYR A 86 -1.10 15.95 -0.66
CA TYR A 86 -2.04 16.58 0.25
C TYR A 86 -2.24 15.63 1.43
N GLY A 87 -2.57 16.17 2.60
CA GLY A 87 -2.64 15.39 3.85
C GLY A 87 -2.54 16.23 5.12
N GLU A 88 -2.16 17.50 5.00
CA GLU A 88 -2.21 18.47 6.10
C GLU A 88 -3.29 19.53 5.84
N LEU A 89 -4.13 19.79 6.84
CA LEU A 89 -5.10 20.88 6.79
C LEU A 89 -4.37 22.21 7.02
N ARG A 90 -4.32 23.04 5.98
CA ARG A 90 -3.73 24.38 6.06
C ARG A 90 -4.81 25.45 5.93
N GLU A 91 -4.84 26.38 6.86
CA GLU A 91 -5.67 27.58 6.73
C GLU A 91 -5.10 28.51 5.66
N ILE A 92 -5.98 28.99 4.78
CA ILE A 92 -5.67 29.97 3.73
C ILE A 92 -6.55 31.21 3.90
N SER A 93 -5.98 32.39 3.61
CA SER A 93 -6.75 33.63 3.57
C SER A 93 -7.54 33.76 2.25
N GLY A 94 -8.54 34.65 2.22
CA GLY A 94 -9.38 34.86 1.03
C GLY A 94 -8.60 35.27 -0.23
N GLU A 95 -7.50 36.01 -0.08
CA GLU A 95 -6.63 36.39 -1.21
C GLU A 95 -5.82 35.20 -1.75
N GLN A 96 -5.41 34.28 -0.86
CA GLN A 96 -4.68 33.06 -1.22
C GLN A 96 -5.60 32.08 -1.97
N TYR A 97 -6.87 31.98 -1.59
CA TYR A 97 -7.87 31.15 -2.28
C TYR A 97 -7.99 31.51 -3.78
N VAL A 98 -8.02 32.80 -4.13
CA VAL A 98 -8.11 33.23 -5.54
C VAL A 98 -6.89 32.79 -6.34
N LYS A 99 -5.70 32.78 -5.74
CA LYS A 99 -4.45 32.37 -6.40
C LYS A 99 -4.35 30.86 -6.52
N GLU A 100 -4.62 30.14 -5.44
CA GLU A 100 -4.37 28.71 -5.34
C GLU A 100 -5.52 27.85 -5.90
N VAL A 101 -6.77 28.33 -5.85
CA VAL A 101 -7.92 27.56 -6.34
C VAL A 101 -8.39 28.12 -7.69
N THR A 102 -8.70 29.41 -7.74
CA THR A 102 -9.36 30.00 -8.91
C THR A 102 -8.43 30.17 -10.11
N LYS A 103 -7.16 30.52 -9.89
CA LYS A 103 -6.18 30.71 -10.99
C LYS A 103 -5.52 29.40 -11.43
N LEU A 104 -5.19 28.48 -10.52
CA LEU A 104 -4.66 27.17 -10.90
C LEU A 104 -5.68 26.36 -11.72
N ARG A 105 -6.98 26.44 -11.39
CA ARG A 105 -8.05 25.82 -12.21
C ARG A 105 -8.09 26.30 -13.66
N ARG A 106 -7.68 27.56 -13.93
CA ARG A 106 -7.62 28.11 -15.30
C ARG A 106 -6.38 27.63 -16.08
N MET A 107 -5.32 27.17 -15.41
CA MET A 107 -4.12 26.66 -16.08
C MET A 107 -4.21 25.18 -16.47
N CYS A 108 -4.96 24.36 -15.72
CA CYS A 108 -5.17 22.93 -16.04
C CYS A 108 -6.33 22.67 -17.03
N GLY A 109 -6.88 23.69 -17.68
CA GLY A 109 -7.87 23.52 -18.76
C GLY A 109 -7.21 23.31 -20.12
N LEU A 110 -6.67 22.11 -20.36
CA LEU A 110 -6.39 21.54 -21.68
C LEU A 110 -7.02 20.15 -21.73
#